data_AF-A0A914RG33-F1
#
_entry.id   AF-A0A914RG33-F1
#
_cell.length_a   1.000
_cell.length_b   1.000
_cell.length_c   1.000
_cell.angle_alpha   90.00
_cell.angle_beta   90.00
_cell.angle_gamma   90.00
#
_symmetry.space_group_name_H-M   'P 1'
#
loop_
_entity.id
_entity.type
_entity.pdbx_description
1 polymer ?
#
loop_
_entity_poly.entity_id
_entity_poly.type
_entity_poly.pdbx_seq_one_letter_code
_entity_poly.pdbx_strand_id
1 'polypeptide(L)'
;LLTPVDHISRRPTDTYYVNKDYCLRAHTSAHQHHLIKQGVDSFLVIGDVYRRDEINRTHYPSFHQIEGVQLYTPRQLFDHRPDDEVEKEASWLLDYSTKALNVSRDA
;
A
#
# COMPACT_ATOMS: atom_id res chain seq x y z
N LEU A 1 2.70 4.23 0.52
CA LEU A 1 2.49 3.84 1.94
C LEU A 1 2.70 5.04 2.83
N LEU A 2 1.73 5.33 3.69
CA LEU A 2 1.74 6.46 4.62
C LEU A 2 2.24 6.04 6.01
N THR A 3 3.26 5.18 6.07
CA THR A 3 3.79 4.65 7.33
C THR A 3 4.63 5.72 8.05
N PRO A 4 4.22 6.19 9.25
CA PRO A 4 4.94 7.23 10.00
C PRO A 4 6.40 6.87 10.31
N VAL A 5 7.23 7.87 10.63
CA VAL A 5 8.67 7.69 10.89
C VAL A 5 8.94 6.90 12.17
N ASP A 6 8.09 7.07 13.18
CA ASP A 6 8.14 6.42 14.49
C ASP A 6 7.36 5.09 14.56
N HIS A 7 6.78 4.66 13.43
CA HIS A 7 6.01 3.43 13.36
C HIS A 7 6.85 2.20 13.71
N ILE A 8 6.28 1.28 14.49
CA ILE A 8 6.98 0.08 14.99
C ILE A 8 7.62 -0.77 13.88
N SER A 9 7.00 -0.85 12.69
CA SER A 9 7.55 -1.61 11.57
C SER A 9 8.90 -1.08 11.05
N ARG A 10 9.27 0.16 11.39
CA ARG A 10 10.57 0.75 11.04
C ARG A 10 11.68 0.40 12.03
N ARG A 11 11.37 -0.31 13.12
CA ARG A 11 12.38 -0.68 14.13
C ARG A 11 13.49 -1.54 13.51
N PRO A 12 14.77 -1.31 13.87
CA PRO A 12 15.89 -2.14 13.40
C PRO A 12 15.80 -3.61 13.84
N THR A 13 14.99 -3.91 14.86
CA THR A 13 14.73 -5.28 15.31
C THR A 13 13.90 -6.08 14.33
N ASP A 14 13.09 -5.42 13.50
CA ASP A 14 12.07 -6.06 12.65
C ASP A 14 12.42 -5.92 11.15
N THR A 15 13.22 -4.91 10.79
CA THR A 15 13.61 -4.59 9.41
C THR A 15 15.11 -4.76 9.19
N TYR A 16 15.49 -5.35 8.05
CA TYR A 16 16.89 -5.45 7.60
C TYR A 16 17.36 -4.16 6.94
N TYR A 17 17.98 -3.26 7.71
CA TYR A 17 18.63 -2.06 7.18
C TYR A 17 20.04 -2.38 6.66
N VAL A 18 20.32 -2.00 5.41
CA VAL A 18 21.68 -2.02 4.83
C VAL A 18 22.47 -0.81 5.33
N ASN A 19 21.80 0.34 5.43
CA ASN A 19 22.32 1.58 6.00
C ASN A 19 21.14 2.49 6.39
N LYS A 20 21.41 3.76 6.71
CA LYS A 20 20.38 4.74 7.12
C LYS A 20 19.33 5.06 6.04
N ASP A 21 19.66 4.87 4.77
CA ASP A 21 18.84 5.26 3.62
C ASP A 21 18.20 4.05 2.93
N TYR A 22 18.78 2.86 3.09
CA TYR A 22 18.39 1.65 2.37
C TYR A 22 18.11 0.47 3.30
N CYS A 23 17.03 -0.25 3.04
CA CYS A 23 16.67 -1.51 3.67
C CYS A 23 16.20 -2.54 2.63
N LEU A 24 16.23 -3.81 3.01
CA LEU A 24 15.54 -4.85 2.26
C LEU A 24 14.02 -4.68 2.46
N ARG A 25 13.25 -4.84 1.38
CA ARG A 25 11.80 -4.65 1.43
C ARG A 25 11.14 -5.70 2.34
N ALA A 26 10.35 -5.24 3.31
CA ALA A 26 9.55 -6.11 4.18
C ALA A 26 8.20 -6.54 3.55
N HIS A 27 7.79 -5.84 2.49
CA HIS A 27 6.56 -6.07 1.74
C HIS A 27 6.72 -5.69 0.27
N THR A 28 6.02 -6.38 -0.63
CA THR A 28 5.88 -5.99 -2.06
C THR A 28 5.26 -4.62 -2.24
N SER A 29 4.50 -4.15 -1.24
CA SER A 29 3.79 -2.86 -1.26
C SER A 29 4.73 -1.65 -1.38
N ALA A 30 6.02 -1.83 -1.12
CA ALA A 30 7.06 -0.82 -1.36
C ALA A 30 7.06 -0.31 -2.82
N HIS A 31 6.58 -1.12 -3.78
CA HIS A 31 6.54 -0.77 -5.20
C HIS A 31 5.24 -0.10 -5.65
N GLN A 32 4.15 -0.14 -4.86
CA GLN A 32 2.84 0.39 -5.27
C GLN A 32 2.90 1.84 -5.75
N HIS A 33 3.48 2.72 -4.94
CA HIS A 33 3.51 4.16 -5.27
C HIS A 33 4.27 4.43 -6.57
N HIS A 34 5.36 3.69 -6.83
CA HIS A 34 6.12 3.85 -8.05
C HIS A 34 5.31 3.41 -9.28
N LEU A 35 4.65 2.25 -9.22
CA LEU A 35 3.85 1.69 -10.32
C LEU A 35 2.61 2.54 -10.60
N ILE A 36 1.91 2.99 -9.55
CA ILE A 36 0.77 3.91 -9.69
C ILE A 36 1.24 5.23 -10.34
N LYS A 37 2.38 5.79 -9.90
CA LYS A 37 2.93 7.02 -10.47
C LYS A 37 3.34 6.88 -11.94
N GLN A 38 3.64 5.66 -12.39
CA GLN A 38 3.90 5.35 -13.80
C GLN A 38 2.62 5.21 -14.65
N GLY A 39 1.43 5.34 -14.04
CA GLY A 39 0.14 5.23 -14.74
C GLY A 39 -0.29 3.78 -14.98
N VAL A 40 0.22 2.83 -14.20
CA VAL A 40 -0.21 1.44 -14.29
C VAL A 40 -1.42 1.21 -13.40
N ASP A 41 -2.60 1.05 -14.00
CA ASP A 41 -3.85 0.87 -13.28
C ASP A 41 -4.08 -0.56 -12.79
N SER A 42 -3.43 -1.55 -13.41
CA SER A 42 -3.59 -2.97 -13.12
C SER A 42 -2.23 -3.65 -13.09
N PHE A 43 -1.80 -4.15 -11.94
CA PHE A 43 -0.51 -4.85 -11.85
C PHE A 43 -0.46 -5.90 -10.75
N LEU A 44 0.41 -6.89 -10.98
CA LEU A 44 0.85 -7.86 -10.00
C LEU A 44 2.34 -7.63 -9.70
N VAL A 45 2.69 -7.55 -8.42
CA VAL A 45 4.08 -7.57 -7.95
C VAL A 45 4.33 -8.89 -7.25
N ILE A 46 5.33 -9.63 -7.72
CA ILE A 46 5.76 -10.90 -7.13
C ILE A 46 7.22 -10.76 -6.75
N GLY A 47 7.57 -11.11 -5.52
CA GLY A 47 8.96 -11.07 -5.12
C GLY A 47 9.21 -11.60 -3.72
N ASP A 48 10.48 -11.86 -3.46
CA ASP A 48 11.06 -12.08 -2.14
C ASP A 48 10.87 -10.84 -1.25
N VAL A 49 10.62 -11.05 0.03
CA VAL A 49 10.53 -10.03 1.08
C VAL A 49 11.25 -10.53 2.32
N TYR A 50 11.73 -9.58 3.12
CA TYR A 50 12.67 -9.84 4.19
C TYR A 50 12.20 -9.24 5.51
N ARG A 51 12.11 -10.06 6.56
CA ARG A 51 11.74 -9.62 7.91
C ARG A 51 12.64 -10.27 8.95
N ARG A 52 13.03 -9.50 9.95
CA ARG A 52 13.70 -10.04 11.14
C ARG A 52 12.60 -10.56 12.06
N ASP A 53 12.50 -11.87 12.15
CA ASP A 53 11.49 -12.55 12.94
C ASP A 53 12.13 -13.76 13.64
N GLU A 54 11.41 -14.34 14.60
CA GLU A 54 11.83 -15.60 15.21
C GLU A 54 11.90 -16.69 14.16
N ILE A 55 12.97 -17.51 14.18
CA ILE A 55 13.11 -18.61 13.22
C ILE A 55 12.45 -19.85 13.82
N ASN A 56 11.33 -20.26 13.25
CA ASN A 56 10.60 -21.46 13.65
C ASN A 56 9.88 -22.09 12.44
N ARG A 57 9.05 -23.11 12.66
CA ARG A 57 8.36 -23.82 11.56
C ARG A 57 7.44 -22.94 10.71
N THR A 58 6.96 -21.82 11.24
CA THR A 58 6.00 -20.93 10.55
C THR A 58 6.60 -19.58 10.17
N HIS A 59 7.86 -19.31 10.54
CA HIS A 59 8.50 -18.01 10.34
C HIS A 59 9.89 -18.22 9.75
N TYR A 60 10.14 -17.56 8.63
CA TYR A 60 11.43 -17.60 7.95
C TYR A 60 11.83 -16.18 7.52
N PRO A 61 13.12 -15.79 7.67
CA PRO A 61 13.54 -14.41 7.40
C PRO A 61 13.34 -13.92 5.97
N SER A 62 13.25 -14.85 5.01
CA SER A 62 13.05 -14.57 3.59
C SER A 62 11.90 -15.41 3.06
N PHE A 63 10.86 -14.78 2.54
CA PHE A 63 9.69 -15.46 1.98
C PHE A 63 9.16 -14.66 0.78
N HIS A 64 8.16 -15.19 0.09
CA HIS A 64 7.64 -14.57 -1.14
C HIS A 64 6.26 -13.97 -0.90
N GLN A 65 6.01 -12.80 -1.49
CA GLN A 65 4.70 -12.18 -1.54
C GLN A 65 4.24 -12.00 -2.99
N ILE A 66 2.93 -12.03 -3.15
CA ILE A 66 2.23 -11.61 -4.36
C ILE A 66 1.28 -10.50 -3.93
N GLU A 67 1.25 -9.42 -4.69
CA GLU A 67 0.38 -8.30 -4.44
C GLU A 67 -0.25 -7.81 -5.73
N GLY A 68 -1.58 -7.69 -5.70
CA GLY A 68 -2.36 -7.16 -6.81
C GLY A 68 -2.92 -5.79 -6.48
N VAL A 69 -2.79 -4.87 -7.44
CA VAL A 69 -3.41 -3.55 -7.38
C VAL A 69 -4.24 -3.35 -8.64
N GLN A 70 -5.44 -2.83 -8.43
CA GLN A 70 -6.37 -2.42 -9.48
C GLN A 70 -6.96 -1.06 -9.11
N LEU A 71 -6.75 -0.08 -9.97
CA LEU A 71 -7.38 1.23 -9.88
C LEU A 71 -8.66 1.24 -10.73
N TYR A 72 -9.64 2.01 -10.25
CA TYR A 72 -10.93 2.18 -10.92
C TYR A 72 -11.28 3.65 -10.97
N THR A 73 -11.74 4.11 -12.12
CA THR A 73 -12.49 5.36 -12.23
C THR A 73 -13.90 5.19 -11.63
N PRO A 74 -14.58 6.28 -11.23
CA PRO A 74 -15.95 6.18 -10.73
C PRO A 74 -16.90 5.50 -11.71
N ARG A 75 -16.76 5.77 -13.03
CA ARG A 75 -17.58 5.11 -14.05
C ARG A 75 -17.33 3.61 -14.13
N GLN A 76 -16.08 3.17 -13.97
CA GLN A 76 -15.75 1.74 -13.92
C GLN A 76 -16.25 1.08 -12.63
N LEU A 77 -16.27 1.81 -11.52
CA LEU A 77 -16.75 1.30 -10.22
C LEU A 77 -18.28 1.23 -10.14
N PHE A 78 -18.97 2.14 -10.82
CA PHE A 78 -20.44 2.31 -10.78
C PHE A 78 -21.11 2.15 -12.15
N ASP A 79 -20.57 1.26 -12.99
CA ASP A 79 -21.02 0.95 -14.37
C ASP A 79 -22.55 0.95 -14.54
N HIS A 80 -23.26 0.28 -13.62
CA HIS A 80 -24.69 0.01 -13.74
C HIS A 80 -25.59 1.18 -13.35
N ARG A 81 -25.03 2.31 -12.90
CA ARG A 81 -25.81 3.47 -12.45
C ARG A 81 -25.90 4.57 -13.51
N PRO A 82 -26.98 5.39 -13.45
CA PRO A 82 -27.08 6.61 -14.26
C PRO A 82 -25.95 7.58 -13.93
N ASP A 83 -25.51 8.37 -14.92
CA ASP A 83 -24.35 9.25 -14.79
C ASP A 83 -24.48 10.29 -13.65
N ASP A 84 -25.69 10.79 -13.39
CA ASP A 84 -25.95 11.77 -12.34
C ASP A 84 -25.81 11.19 -10.92
N GLU A 85 -25.96 9.87 -10.78
CA GLU A 85 -25.66 9.17 -9.53
C GLU A 85 -24.18 8.86 -9.37
N VAL A 86 -23.49 8.53 -10.47
CA VAL A 86 -22.05 8.26 -10.47
C VAL A 86 -21.26 9.47 -9.98
N GLU A 87 -21.61 10.68 -10.42
CA GLU A 87 -20.95 11.91 -9.99
C GLU A 87 -21.14 12.21 -8.49
N LYS A 88 -22.35 11.95 -7.96
CA LYS A 88 -22.64 12.13 -6.52
C LYS A 88 -21.81 11.18 -5.67
N GLU A 89 -21.72 9.91 -6.06
CA GLU A 89 -20.94 8.89 -5.36
C GLU A 89 -19.43 9.16 -5.46
N ALA A 90 -18.94 9.59 -6.62
CA ALA A 90 -17.55 9.99 -6.82
C ALA A 90 -17.16 11.15 -5.89
N SER A 91 -18.02 12.17 -5.80
CA SER A 91 -17.83 13.32 -4.92
C SER A 91 -17.79 12.91 -3.45
N TRP A 92 -18.71 12.01 -3.03
CA TRP A 92 -18.71 11.47 -1.67
C TRP A 92 -17.44 10.69 -1.34
N LEU A 93 -16.96 9.83 -2.25
CA LEU A 93 -15.72 9.06 -2.06
C LEU A 93 -14.48 9.97 -1.90
N LEU A 94 -14.40 11.03 -2.70
CA LEU A 94 -13.32 12.01 -2.61
C LEU A 94 -13.34 12.76 -1.28
N ASP A 95 -14.52 13.19 -0.82
CA ASP A 95 -14.68 13.89 0.46
C ASP A 95 -14.37 12.98 1.65
N TYR A 96 -14.82 11.72 1.61
CA TYR A 96 -14.50 10.71 2.62
C TYR A 96 -12.99 10.44 2.70
N SER A 97 -12.33 10.25 1.55
CA SER A 97 -10.88 10.01 1.49
C SER A 97 -10.09 11.19 2.04
N THR A 98 -10.47 12.41 1.69
CA THR A 98 -9.82 13.64 2.17
C THR A 98 -9.97 13.79 3.68
N LYS A 99 -11.15 13.51 4.24
CA LYS A 99 -11.38 13.52 5.69
C LYS A 99 -10.55 12.46 6.40
N ALA A 100 -10.53 11.22 5.89
CA ALA A 100 -9.75 10.13 6.49
C ALA A 100 -8.24 10.40 6.50
N LEU A 101 -7.71 11.00 5.43
CA LEU A 101 -6.30 11.40 5.35
C LEU A 101 -5.92 12.51 6.33
N ASN A 102 -6.84 13.45 6.59
CA ASN A 102 -6.59 14.54 7.54
C ASN A 102 -6.65 14.08 9.00
N VAL A 103 -7.55 13.14 9.35
CA VAL A 103 -7.59 12.52 10.69
C VAL A 103 -6.27 11.80 11.04
N SER A 104 -5.59 11.23 10.05
CA SER A 104 -4.28 10.59 10.23
C SER A 104 -3.10 11.56 10.41
N ARG A 105 -3.28 12.86 10.14
CA ARG A 105 -2.21 13.88 10.29
C ARG A 105 -2.22 14.57 11.65
N ASP A 106 -3.34 14.50 12.36
CA ASP A 106 -3.55 15.14 13.66
C ASP A 106 -3.36 14.16 14.85
N ALA A 107 -2.91 12.93 14.59
CA ALA A 107 -2.66 11.87 15.57
C ALA A 107 -1.17 11.52 15.71
#